data_AF-A0A1M5GXF0-F1
#
_entry.id   AF-A0A1M5GXF0-F1
#
_cell.length_a   1.000
_cell.length_b   1.000
_cell.length_c   1.000
_cell.angle_alpha   90.00
_cell.angle_beta   90.00
_cell.angle_gamma   90.00
#
_symmetry.space_group_name_H-M   'P 1'
#
loop_
_entity.id
_entity.type
_entity.pdbx_description
1 polymer ?
#
loop_
_entity_poly.entity_id
_entity_poly.type
_entity_poly.pdbx_seq_one_letter_code
_entity_poly.pdbx_strand_id
1 'polypeptide(L)'
;MIGFSKKPKLTTIDLSVLKPEQIVYFCSTKHIDQKRAELASLVWDKQLANALEERTKYYFIVTTDLEYDVVSGVLLEPLLKKWNQVQEPLNAKGKKSMMHFINGLNE
;
A
#
# COMPACT_ATOMS: atom_id res chain seq x y z
N MET A 1 2.10 -17.30 18.70
CA MET A 1 1.99 -16.13 17.81
C MET A 1 3.38 -15.87 17.22
N ILE A 2 3.58 -16.14 15.93
CA ILE A 2 4.87 -15.88 15.27
C ILE A 2 4.97 -14.38 15.06
N GLY A 3 5.77 -13.70 15.89
CA GLY A 3 6.08 -12.29 15.72
C GLY A 3 6.82 -12.06 14.41
N PHE A 4 6.48 -10.98 13.70
CA PHE A 4 7.18 -10.57 12.48
C PHE A 4 8.66 -10.30 12.78
N SER A 5 9.59 -11.10 12.23
CA SER A 5 11.03 -10.96 12.51
C SER A 5 11.64 -9.68 11.92
N LYS A 6 11.07 -9.17 10.82
CA LYS A 6 11.50 -7.91 10.19
C LYS A 6 10.56 -6.74 10.56
N LYS A 7 11.14 -5.55 10.72
CA LYS A 7 10.39 -4.29 10.80
C LYS A 7 10.12 -3.79 9.37
N PRO A 8 8.93 -3.25 9.07
CA PRO A 8 8.66 -2.64 7.78
C PRO A 8 9.65 -1.51 7.46
N LYS A 9 10.01 -1.35 6.18
CA LYS A 9 10.90 -0.28 5.70
C LYS A 9 10.37 0.36 4.42
N LEU A 10 10.40 1.69 4.35
CA LEU A 10 10.14 2.44 3.13
C LEU A 10 11.40 2.40 2.25
N THR A 11 11.35 1.68 1.13
CA THR A 11 12.46 1.60 0.17
C THR A 11 11.90 1.51 -1.23
N THR A 12 12.57 2.15 -2.20
CA THR A 12 12.18 1.99 -3.59
C THR A 12 12.37 0.55 -4.03
N ILE A 13 11.32 -0.05 -4.60
CA ILE A 13 11.33 -1.43 -5.06
C ILE A 13 11.51 -1.44 -6.58
N ASP A 14 12.45 -2.25 -7.09
CA ASP A 14 12.58 -2.47 -8.52
C ASP A 14 11.47 -3.41 -9.03
N LEU A 15 10.48 -2.82 -9.69
CA LEU A 15 9.32 -3.52 -10.24
C LEU A 15 9.65 -4.41 -11.43
N SER A 16 10.78 -4.16 -12.12
CA SER A 16 11.17 -4.93 -13.30
C SER A 16 11.58 -6.37 -12.97
N VAL A 17 12.09 -6.57 -11.74
CA VAL A 17 12.54 -7.86 -11.23
C VAL A 17 11.55 -8.49 -10.24
N LEU A 18 10.51 -7.74 -9.84
CA LEU A 18 9.56 -8.17 -8.82
C LEU A 18 8.66 -9.31 -9.34
N LYS A 19 8.71 -10.44 -8.65
CA LYS A 19 7.87 -11.59 -8.96
C LYS A 19 6.57 -11.55 -8.15
N PRO A 20 5.45 -12.07 -8.69
CA PRO A 20 4.17 -12.08 -7.97
C PRO A 20 4.25 -12.72 -6.58
N GLU A 21 5.04 -13.79 -6.41
CA GLU A 21 5.20 -14.49 -5.12
C GLU A 21 5.87 -13.63 -4.04
N GLN A 22 6.58 -12.58 -4.44
CA GLN A 22 7.23 -11.64 -3.54
C GLN A 22 6.27 -10.56 -3.03
N ILE A 23 5.07 -10.44 -3.59
CA ILE A 23 4.08 -9.43 -3.20
C ILE A 23 3.12 -10.06 -2.20
N VAL A 24 3.08 -9.52 -0.99
CA VAL A 24 2.19 -10.03 0.06
C VAL A 24 0.97 -9.15 0.27
N TYR A 25 1.00 -7.90 -0.18
CA TYR A 25 -0.10 -6.96 -0.07
C TYR A 25 0.10 -5.82 -1.05
N PHE A 26 -0.98 -5.37 -1.68
CA PHE A 26 -1.01 -4.10 -2.37
C PHE A 26 -2.39 -3.44 -2.21
N CYS A 27 -2.43 -2.10 -2.21
CA CYS A 27 -3.67 -1.36 -2.21
C CYS A 27 -3.52 -0.03 -2.95
N SER A 28 -4.63 0.54 -3.43
CA SER A 28 -4.61 1.94 -3.87
C SER A 28 -4.34 2.86 -2.69
N THR A 29 -3.57 3.93 -2.90
CA THR A 29 -3.31 4.98 -1.89
C THR A 29 -4.59 5.61 -1.34
N LYS A 30 -5.70 5.58 -2.08
CA LYS A 30 -7.02 5.97 -1.57
C LYS A 30 -7.41 5.24 -0.28
N HIS A 31 -7.03 3.97 -0.11
CA HIS A 31 -7.28 3.24 1.14
C HIS A 31 -6.40 3.76 2.29
N ILE A 32 -5.20 4.23 1.98
CA ILE A 32 -4.31 4.88 2.94
C ILE A 32 -4.91 6.21 3.36
N ASP A 33 -5.39 7.02 2.42
CA ASP A 33 -6.02 8.31 2.72
C ASP A 33 -7.29 8.16 3.55
N GLN A 34 -8.14 7.19 3.19
CA GLN A 34 -9.30 6.82 4.00
C GLN A 34 -8.86 6.44 5.42
N LYS A 35 -7.79 5.65 5.55
CA LYS A 35 -7.31 5.25 6.87
C LYS A 35 -6.75 6.42 7.68
N ARG A 36 -6.08 7.36 7.02
CA ARG A 36 -5.59 8.60 7.65
C ARG A 36 -6.75 9.47 8.13
N ALA A 37 -7.79 9.62 7.31
CA ALA A 37 -9.01 10.35 7.70
C ALA A 37 -9.68 9.71 8.93
N GLU A 38 -9.83 8.38 8.95
CA GLU A 38 -10.34 7.65 10.11
C GLU A 38 -9.51 7.91 11.37
N LEU A 39 -8.18 7.84 11.28
CA LEU A 39 -7.26 8.09 12.41
C LEU A 39 -7.33 9.54 12.90
N ALA A 40 -7.60 10.49 12.01
CA ALA A 40 -7.81 11.89 12.33
C ALA A 40 -9.25 12.20 12.78
N SER A 41 -10.12 11.19 12.92
CA SER A 41 -11.54 11.35 13.23
C SER A 41 -12.29 12.26 12.25
N LEU A 42 -11.86 12.26 10.98
CA LEU A 42 -12.53 12.94 9.87
C LEU A 42 -13.53 12.00 9.21
N VAL A 43 -14.70 12.53 8.84
CA VAL A 43 -15.70 11.78 8.08
C VAL A 43 -15.21 11.64 6.63
N TRP A 44 -15.06 10.40 6.16
CA TRP A 44 -14.74 10.13 4.77
C TRP A 44 -15.99 10.24 3.89
N ASP A 45 -16.22 11.45 3.35
CA ASP A 45 -17.31 11.72 2.43
C ASP A 45 -16.83 11.88 0.97
N LYS A 46 -17.77 12.06 0.04
CA LYS A 46 -17.46 12.25 -1.38
C LYS A 46 -16.67 13.53 -1.64
N GLN A 47 -16.86 14.57 -0.85
CA GLN A 47 -16.18 15.85 -1.03
C GLN A 47 -14.69 15.71 -0.68
N LEU A 48 -14.39 15.12 0.48
CA LEU A 48 -13.03 14.81 0.91
C LEU A 48 -12.36 13.81 -0.05
N ALA A 49 -13.07 12.76 -0.45
CA ALA A 49 -12.56 11.79 -1.40
C ALA A 49 -12.18 12.44 -2.75
N ASN A 50 -13.01 13.36 -3.26
CA ASN A 50 -12.72 14.09 -4.49
C ASN A 50 -11.59 15.11 -4.31
N ALA A 51 -11.48 15.76 -3.14
CA ALA A 51 -10.41 16.71 -2.85
C ALA A 51 -9.04 16.05 -2.77
N LEU A 52 -8.99 14.78 -2.36
CA LEU A 52 -7.78 13.97 -2.26
C LEU A 52 -7.55 13.09 -3.50
N GLU A 53 -8.47 13.09 -4.47
CA GLU A 53 -8.33 12.25 -5.65
C GLU A 53 -7.21 12.76 -6.56
N GLU A 54 -6.16 11.97 -6.68
CA GLU A 54 -5.07 12.26 -7.59
C GLU A 54 -5.45 11.97 -9.04
N ARG A 55 -4.95 12.81 -9.98
CA ARG A 55 -5.12 12.58 -11.43
C ARG A 55 -4.48 11.27 -11.88
N THR A 56 -3.41 10.87 -11.22
CA THR A 56 -2.73 9.60 -11.44
C THR A 56 -3.00 8.69 -10.26
N LYS A 57 -3.47 7.47 -10.51
CA LYS A 57 -3.66 6.49 -9.44
C LYS A 57 -2.31 6.03 -8.92
N TYR A 58 -2.15 5.96 -7.61
CA TYR A 58 -0.98 5.35 -6.97
C TYR A 58 -1.38 4.12 -6.16
N TYR A 59 -0.42 3.22 -6.01
CA TYR A 59 -0.57 1.96 -5.30
C TYR A 59 0.57 1.78 -4.32
N PHE A 60 0.21 1.38 -3.11
CA PHE A 60 1.15 0.94 -2.08
C PHE A 60 1.37 -0.55 -2.23
N ILE A 61 2.63 -0.98 -2.31
CA ILE A 61 3.02 -2.38 -2.53
C ILE A 61 3.91 -2.81 -1.37
N VAL A 62 3.67 -4.00 -0.84
CA VAL A 62 4.47 -4.60 0.24
C VAL A 62 5.00 -5.95 -0.20
N THR A 63 6.30 -6.17 -0.01
CA THR A 63 6.97 -7.42 -0.32
C THR A 63 6.97 -8.41 0.85
N THR A 64 7.31 -9.66 0.58
CA THR A 64 7.53 -10.72 1.58
C THR A 64 8.53 -10.32 2.66
N ASP A 65 9.51 -9.50 2.30
CA ASP A 65 10.57 -8.96 3.16
C ASP A 65 10.15 -7.74 4.00
N LEU A 66 8.88 -7.29 3.87
CA LEU A 66 8.32 -6.09 4.50
C LEU A 66 8.93 -4.78 4.02
N GLU A 67 9.54 -4.80 2.84
CA GLU A 67 9.86 -3.61 2.08
C GLU A 67 8.59 -3.12 1.39
N TYR A 68 8.43 -1.81 1.29
CA TYR A 68 7.26 -1.24 0.64
C TYR A 68 7.58 0.08 -0.07
N ASP A 69 6.78 0.37 -1.09
CA ASP A 69 6.89 1.57 -1.92
C ASP A 69 5.52 2.04 -2.44
N VAL A 70 5.45 3.30 -2.89
CA VAL A 70 4.28 3.89 -3.56
C VAL A 70 4.59 4.09 -5.03
N VAL A 71 3.80 3.46 -5.89
CA VAL A 71 4.07 3.35 -7.33
C VAL A 71 2.88 3.88 -8.12
N SER A 72 3.17 4.62 -9.20
CA SER A 72 2.17 5.04 -10.18
C SER A 72 1.49 3.84 -10.86
N GLY A 73 0.17 3.88 -10.94
CA GLY A 73 -0.67 2.89 -11.62
C GLY A 73 -0.31 2.72 -13.09
N VAL A 74 0.22 3.74 -13.76
CA VAL A 74 0.68 3.62 -15.16
C VAL A 74 1.79 2.56 -15.28
N LEU A 75 2.68 2.48 -14.30
CA LEU A 75 3.77 1.50 -14.26
C LEU A 75 3.27 0.14 -13.74
N LEU A 76 2.30 0.16 -12.83
CA LEU A 76 1.89 -1.02 -12.08
C LEU A 76 0.75 -1.82 -12.72
N GLU A 77 -0.23 -1.17 -13.37
CA GLU A 77 -1.39 -1.83 -13.97
C GLU A 77 -1.04 -2.93 -14.99
N PRO A 78 -0.01 -2.78 -15.86
CA PRO A 78 0.43 -3.86 -16.74
C PRO A 78 0.94 -5.09 -15.99
N LEU A 79 1.49 -4.90 -14.79
CA LEU A 79 2.00 -5.97 -13.91
C LEU A 79 0.87 -6.61 -13.11
N LEU A 80 -0.07 -5.81 -12.58
CA LEU A 80 -1.23 -6.30 -11.83
C LEU A 80 -2.11 -7.25 -12.63
N LYS A 81 -2.29 -7.00 -13.94
CA LYS A 81 -3.01 -7.92 -14.83
C LYS A 81 -2.34 -9.30 -14.93
N LYS A 82 -1.01 -9.36 -14.79
CA LYS A 82 -0.25 -10.61 -14.76
C LYS A 82 -0.30 -11.27 -13.38
N TRP A 83 -0.40 -10.48 -12.33
CA TRP A 83 -0.41 -10.91 -10.92
C TRP A 83 -1.82 -11.21 -10.40
N ASN A 84 -2.65 -11.84 -11.25
CA ASN A 84 -4.10 -12.06 -11.15
C ASN A 84 -4.61 -12.79 -9.88
N GLN A 85 -3.77 -12.98 -8.85
CA GLN A 85 -4.05 -13.79 -7.64
C GLN A 85 -3.66 -13.11 -6.31
N VAL A 86 -3.04 -11.93 -6.29
CA VAL A 86 -2.63 -11.30 -5.02
C VAL A 86 -3.73 -10.38 -4.47
N GLN A 87 -4.96 -10.87 -4.36
CA GLN A 87 -6.04 -10.15 -3.67
C GLN A 87 -6.64 -11.05 -2.61
N GLU A 88 -5.85 -11.37 -1.59
CA GLU A 88 -6.40 -11.87 -0.34
C GLU A 88 -6.49 -10.73 0.68
N PRO A 89 -7.46 -10.79 1.61
CA PRO A 89 -7.77 -9.71 2.54
C PRO A 89 -6.53 -9.26 3.31
N LEU A 90 -6.55 -7.98 3.72
CA LEU A 90 -5.52 -7.26 4.48
C LEU A 90 -4.78 -8.16 5.48
N ASN A 91 -3.71 -8.83 5.05
CA ASN A 91 -2.97 -9.71 5.94
C ASN A 91 -2.23 -8.88 6.99
N ALA A 92 -1.85 -9.50 8.09
CA ALA A 92 -1.25 -8.77 9.20
C ALA A 92 0.08 -8.07 8.82
N LYS A 93 0.78 -8.53 7.77
CA LYS A 93 1.97 -7.86 7.20
C LYS A 93 1.61 -6.55 6.51
N GLY A 94 0.58 -6.55 5.66
CA GLY A 94 0.06 -5.37 4.97
C GLY A 94 -0.40 -4.31 5.96
N LYS A 95 -1.17 -4.71 6.99
CA LYS A 95 -1.61 -3.80 8.06
C LYS A 95 -0.44 -3.13 8.78
N LYS A 96 0.58 -3.91 9.17
CA LYS A 96 1.76 -3.39 9.88
C LYS A 96 2.53 -2.39 9.02
N SER A 97 2.73 -2.70 7.74
CA SER A 97 3.50 -1.85 6.82
C SER A 97 2.76 -0.56 6.47
N MET A 98 1.44 -0.63 6.26
CA MET A 98 0.60 0.55 6.04
C MET A 98 0.61 1.49 7.25
N MET A 99 0.48 0.96 8.47
CA MET A 99 0.53 1.79 9.69
C MET A 99 1.90 2.42 9.90
N HIS A 100 2.99 1.68 9.62
CA HIS A 100 4.34 2.22 9.67
C HIS A 100 4.53 3.37 8.68
N PHE A 101 4.03 3.22 7.44
CA PHE A 101 4.04 4.28 6.44
C PHE A 101 3.24 5.51 6.87
N ILE A 102 1.99 5.33 7.33
CA ILE A 102 1.14 6.43 7.79
C ILE A 102 1.81 7.20 8.94
N ASN A 103 2.40 6.50 9.91
CA ASN A 103 3.08 7.15 11.02
C ASN A 103 4.28 7.97 10.55
N GLY A 104 5.08 7.42 9.62
CA GLY A 104 6.23 8.13 9.04
C GLY A 104 5.87 9.32 8.15
N LEU A 105 4.61 9.49 7.73
CA LEU A 105 4.15 10.69 7.04
C LEU A 105 3.83 11.85 8.00
N ASN A 106 3.67 11.56 9.29
CA ASN A 106 3.30 12.54 10.31
C ASN A 106 4.52 13.00 11.14
N GLU A 107 5.71 12.44 10.88
CA GLU A 107 7.01 12.84 11.44
C GLU A 107 7.70 13.87 10.53
#